data_AF-A0A0E3Z2Y2-F1
#
_entry.id   AF-A0A0E3Z2Y2-F1
#
_cell.length_a   1.000
_cell.length_b   1.000
_cell.length_c   1.000
_cell.angle_alpha   90.00
_cell.angle_beta   90.00
_cell.angle_gamma   90.00
#
_symmetry.space_group_name_H-M   'P 1'
#
loop_
_entity.id
_entity.type
_entity.pdbx_description
1 polymer ?
#
loop_
_entity_poly.entity_id
_entity_poly.type
_entity_poly.pdbx_seq_one_letter_code
_entity_poly.pdbx_strand_id
1 'polypeptide(L)'
;MNNDSLEITYLITGLRQTVYVPIPEWPGCTFEQADNFDVTLRITEAELTPDTDLGSLIEFSDMRVRQLVLAWELRFGRRLQLTRRNTTLPSFPQNGGTIEVSDTVMLSDRAGAEIVLAPPPEQMPQVALRAERWIRTFAEAGDFPDYPEEQLRRHYLIIEELWETYKSTFDADGQAKCEDIGLIRHFVSHVECNHEKVVQFISARLPSAVVAGKSRPTVRFDRLSVEHRNFVGRHVPDSERTARELIELAIKDLPTIPCG
;
A
#
# COMPACT_ATOMS: atom_id res chain seq x y z
N MET A 1 -3.41 -24.22 36.19
CA MET A 1 -3.68 -24.64 34.81
C MET A 1 -2.33 -24.64 34.14
N ASN A 2 -1.78 -25.81 33.82
CA ASN A 2 -0.54 -25.88 33.06
C ASN A 2 -0.84 -25.29 31.68
N ASN A 3 -0.21 -24.17 31.36
CA ASN A 3 -0.28 -23.63 30.01
C ASN A 3 0.81 -24.37 29.24
N ASP A 4 0.43 -25.43 28.53
CA ASP A 4 1.35 -26.23 27.70
C ASP A 4 1.55 -25.62 26.31
N SER A 5 0.98 -24.42 26.08
CA SER A 5 1.01 -23.71 24.80
C SER A 5 1.73 -22.37 24.89
N LEU A 6 2.38 -22.02 23.77
CA LEU A 6 2.89 -20.68 23.51
C LEU A 6 1.74 -19.86 22.90
N GLU A 7 1.41 -18.74 23.51
CA GLU A 7 0.43 -17.81 22.97
C GLU A 7 1.08 -16.46 22.70
N ILE A 8 0.92 -15.93 21.48
CA ILE A 8 1.43 -14.61 21.11
C ILE A 8 0.27 -13.78 20.58
N THR A 9 0.10 -12.59 21.18
CA THR A 9 -0.95 -11.64 20.79
C THR A 9 -0.33 -10.43 20.09
N TYR A 10 -0.86 -10.12 18.91
CA TYR A 10 -0.48 -8.98 18.09
C TYR A 10 -1.67 -8.04 17.93
N LEU A 11 -1.38 -6.74 17.96
CA LEU A 11 -2.33 -5.70 17.64
C LEU A 11 -1.85 -4.97 16.39
N ILE A 12 -2.75 -4.85 15.42
CA ILE A 12 -2.55 -4.12 14.18
C ILE A 12 -3.53 -2.94 14.18
N THR A 13 -3.00 -1.73 14.21
CA THR A 13 -3.81 -0.51 14.24
C THR A 13 -3.57 0.35 13.00
N GLY A 14 -4.41 1.37 12.87
CA GLY A 14 -4.38 2.29 11.76
C GLY A 14 -5.30 1.88 10.61
N LEU A 15 -6.07 0.80 10.76
CA LEU A 15 -7.11 0.41 9.83
C LEU A 15 -8.25 1.46 9.80
N ARG A 16 -8.91 1.66 8.65
CA ARG A 16 -10.03 2.63 8.47
C ARG A 16 -11.27 1.99 7.86
N GLN A 17 -11.20 0.70 7.61
CA GLN A 17 -12.23 -0.09 6.97
C GLN A 17 -12.08 -1.55 7.40
N THR A 18 -13.17 -2.30 7.30
CA THR A 18 -13.20 -3.74 7.54
C THR A 18 -12.27 -4.47 6.58
N VAL A 19 -11.49 -5.42 7.10
CA VAL A 19 -10.53 -6.20 6.31
C VAL A 19 -11.28 -7.37 5.67
N TYR A 20 -11.66 -7.25 4.39
CA TYR A 20 -12.31 -8.33 3.61
C TYR A 20 -11.30 -9.30 2.97
N VAL A 21 -10.16 -9.54 3.64
CA VAL A 21 -9.10 -10.44 3.16
C VAL A 21 -9.39 -11.83 3.75
N PRO A 22 -9.13 -12.94 3.04
CA PRO A 22 -9.17 -14.26 3.67
C PRO A 22 -8.29 -14.25 4.92
N ILE A 23 -8.91 -14.64 6.04
CA ILE A 23 -8.23 -14.77 7.33
C ILE A 23 -7.05 -15.73 7.13
N PRO A 24 -5.85 -15.43 7.65
CA PRO A 24 -4.75 -16.38 7.58
C PRO A 24 -5.16 -17.72 8.20
N GLU A 25 -5.26 -18.77 7.38
CA GLU A 25 -5.57 -20.15 7.79
C GLU A 25 -4.37 -20.82 8.48
N TRP A 26 -3.69 -20.09 9.35
CA TRP A 26 -2.56 -20.62 10.09
C TRP A 26 -3.06 -21.48 11.24
N PRO A 27 -2.45 -22.65 11.48
CA PRO A 27 -2.78 -23.47 12.65
C PRO A 27 -2.74 -22.63 13.93
N GLY A 28 -3.78 -22.73 14.77
CA GLY A 28 -3.86 -22.02 16.05
C GLY A 28 -3.98 -20.49 15.96
N CYS A 29 -4.21 -19.92 14.77
CA CYS A 29 -4.41 -18.49 14.59
C CYS A 29 -5.87 -18.10 14.74
N THR A 30 -6.13 -17.08 15.56
CA THR A 30 -7.44 -16.45 15.70
C THR A 30 -7.34 -14.97 15.33
N PHE A 31 -8.37 -14.49 14.65
CA PHE A 31 -8.47 -13.14 14.13
C PHE A 31 -9.73 -12.49 14.68
N GLU A 32 -9.58 -11.33 15.32
CA GLU A 32 -10.68 -10.52 15.83
C GLU A 32 -10.49 -9.08 15.34
N GLN A 33 -11.48 -8.52 14.66
CA GLN A 33 -11.51 -7.10 14.30
C GLN A 33 -12.51 -6.37 15.19
N ALA A 34 -12.06 -5.30 15.84
CA ALA A 34 -12.89 -4.46 16.69
C ALA A 34 -13.62 -3.37 15.88
N ASP A 35 -14.63 -2.74 16.48
CA ASP A 35 -15.45 -1.69 15.85
C ASP A 35 -14.64 -0.44 15.42
N ASN A 36 -13.47 -0.22 16.04
CA ASN A 36 -12.53 0.84 15.68
C ASN A 36 -11.58 0.44 14.54
N PHE A 37 -11.85 -0.69 13.89
CA PHE A 37 -11.08 -1.35 12.83
C PHE A 37 -9.76 -1.96 13.25
N ASP A 38 -9.33 -1.84 14.51
CA ASP A 38 -8.12 -2.50 14.98
C ASP A 38 -8.27 -4.02 14.89
N VAL A 39 -7.19 -4.69 14.52
CA VAL A 39 -7.13 -6.13 14.37
C VAL A 39 -6.26 -6.72 15.46
N THR A 40 -6.82 -7.69 16.17
CA THR A 40 -6.08 -8.55 17.10
C THR A 40 -5.87 -9.91 16.44
N LEU A 41 -4.60 -10.33 16.35
CA LEU A 41 -4.22 -11.67 15.95
C LEU A 41 -3.67 -12.40 17.17
N ARG A 42 -4.21 -13.58 17.49
CA ARG A 42 -3.61 -14.48 18.49
C ARG A 42 -3.15 -15.74 17.81
N ILE A 43 -1.89 -16.11 18.03
CA ILE A 43 -1.29 -17.35 17.53
C ILE A 43 -1.03 -18.24 18.73
N THR A 44 -1.58 -19.46 18.70
CA THR A 44 -1.44 -20.46 19.76
C THR A 44 -0.76 -21.70 19.21
N GLU A 45 0.40 -22.05 19.75
CA GLU A 45 1.13 -23.28 19.41
C GLU A 45 1.00 -24.27 20.56
N ALA A 46 0.41 -25.44 20.30
CA ALA A 46 0.02 -26.42 21.33
C ALA A 46 0.89 -27.69 21.37
N GLU A 47 1.72 -27.93 20.35
CA GLU A 47 2.59 -29.12 20.25
C GLU A 47 4.04 -28.78 20.60
N LEU A 48 4.29 -28.35 21.84
CA LEU A 48 5.62 -27.92 22.30
C LEU A 48 6.27 -28.99 23.17
N THR A 49 7.52 -29.32 22.86
CA THR A 49 8.37 -30.18 23.71
C THR A 49 9.33 -29.32 24.53
N PRO A 50 9.89 -29.82 25.67
CA PRO A 50 10.85 -29.08 26.48
C PRO A 50 12.11 -28.63 25.72
N ASP A 51 12.46 -29.34 24.65
CA ASP A 51 13.62 -29.04 23.79
C ASP A 51 13.28 -28.07 22.64
N THR A 52 12.02 -27.62 22.57
CA THR A 52 11.57 -26.71 21.52
C THR A 52 12.16 -25.32 21.75
N ASP A 53 12.85 -24.80 20.73
CA ASP A 53 13.35 -23.43 20.75
C ASP A 53 12.19 -22.42 20.62
N LEU A 54 11.68 -22.01 21.77
CA LEU A 54 10.61 -21.01 21.89
C LEU A 54 11.02 -19.67 21.26
N GLY A 55 12.32 -19.32 21.29
CA GLY A 55 12.83 -18.10 20.68
C GLY A 55 12.61 -18.11 19.17
N SER A 56 13.06 -19.19 18.52
CA SER A 56 12.83 -19.40 17.08
C SER A 56 11.35 -19.43 16.69
N LEU A 57 10.47 -20.02 17.51
CA LEU A 57 9.02 -20.03 17.24
C LEU A 57 8.37 -18.65 17.37
N ILE A 58 8.78 -17.86 18.35
CA ILE A 58 8.33 -16.47 18.50
C ILE A 58 8.80 -15.64 17.31
N GLU A 59 10.07 -15.78 16.90
CA GLU A 59 10.62 -15.08 15.74
C GLU A 59 9.91 -15.47 14.44
N PHE A 60 9.61 -16.75 14.26
CA PHE A 60 8.87 -17.25 13.11
C PHE A 60 7.44 -16.66 13.07
N SER A 61 6.77 -16.60 14.23
CA SER A 61 5.45 -15.99 14.36
C SER A 61 5.48 -14.48 14.09
N ASP A 62 6.48 -13.78 14.63
CA ASP A 62 6.70 -12.34 14.42
C ASP A 62 6.91 -12.04 12.92
N MET A 63 7.69 -12.88 12.23
CA MET A 63 7.93 -12.78 10.78
C MET A 63 6.63 -12.94 9.99
N ARG A 64 5.83 -13.97 10.28
CA ARG A 64 4.56 -14.22 9.57
C ARG A 64 3.59 -13.07 9.72
N VAL A 65 3.44 -12.54 10.93
CA VAL A 65 2.53 -11.40 11.19
C VAL A 65 3.03 -10.13 10.50
N ARG A 66 4.34 -9.88 10.46
CA ARG A 66 4.91 -8.75 9.71
C ARG A 66 4.65 -8.85 8.21
N GLN A 67 4.78 -10.05 7.63
CA GLN A 67 4.49 -10.27 6.21
C GLN A 67 3.01 -10.05 5.90
N LEU A 68 2.13 -10.52 6.77
CA LEU A 68 0.69 -10.25 6.65
C LEU A 68 0.38 -8.75 6.71
N VAL A 69 1.00 -8.04 7.66
CA VAL A 69 0.86 -6.58 7.78
C VAL A 69 1.37 -5.90 6.51
N LEU A 70 2.53 -6.29 5.97
CA LEU A 70 3.06 -5.71 4.74
C LEU A 70 2.13 -5.96 3.54
N ALA A 71 1.57 -7.16 3.41
CA ALA A 71 0.59 -7.46 2.37
C ALA A 71 -0.65 -6.57 2.51
N TRP A 72 -1.09 -6.28 3.74
CA TRP A 72 -2.17 -5.34 4.01
C TRP A 72 -1.75 -3.90 3.71
N GLU A 73 -0.54 -3.48 4.06
CA GLU A 73 -0.03 -2.14 3.73
C GLU A 73 0.02 -1.90 2.23
N LEU A 74 0.50 -2.88 1.46
CA LEU A 74 0.52 -2.86 0.00
C LEU A 74 -0.90 -2.83 -0.59
N ARG A 75 -1.82 -3.63 -0.03
CA ARG A 75 -3.21 -3.66 -0.48
C ARG A 75 -3.97 -2.36 -0.16
N PHE A 76 -3.71 -1.78 1.01
CA PHE A 76 -4.41 -0.59 1.49
C PHE A 76 -3.68 0.72 1.20
N GLY A 77 -2.51 0.67 0.57
CA GLY A 77 -1.71 1.84 0.19
C GLY A 77 -1.27 2.69 1.38
N ARG A 78 -1.11 2.10 2.57
CA ARG A 78 -0.73 2.86 3.77
C ARG A 78 0.01 2.03 4.79
N ARG A 79 0.76 2.71 5.64
CA ARG A 79 1.46 2.10 6.76
C ARG A 79 0.50 1.74 7.90
N LEU A 80 0.62 0.53 8.41
CA LEU A 80 -0.08 0.02 9.57
C LEU A 80 0.89 -0.05 10.76
N GLN A 81 0.36 0.00 11.97
CA GLN A 81 1.18 -0.16 13.17
C GLN A 81 0.98 -1.56 13.72
N LEU A 82 2.06 -2.33 13.77
CA LEU A 82 2.08 -3.66 14.39
C LEU A 82 2.74 -3.56 15.77
N THR A 83 2.04 -4.04 16.80
CA THR A 83 2.55 -4.11 18.17
C THR A 83 2.35 -5.51 18.73
N ARG A 84 3.43 -6.15 19.21
CA ARG A 84 3.32 -7.37 20.02
C ARG A 84 2.89 -6.98 21.43
N ARG A 85 1.69 -7.42 21.84
CA ARG A 85 1.05 -7.04 23.11
C ARG A 85 1.45 -7.94 24.26
N ASN A 86 1.46 -9.26 24.03
CA ASN A 86 1.73 -10.24 25.07
C ASN A 86 2.33 -11.51 24.46
N THR A 87 3.18 -12.18 25.23
CA THR A 87 3.72 -13.51 24.93
C THR A 87 3.61 -14.35 26.19
N THR A 88 2.77 -15.37 26.15
CA THR A 88 2.60 -16.32 27.26
C THR A 88 3.41 -17.56 26.94
N LEU A 89 4.43 -17.85 27.75
CA LEU A 89 5.31 -19.00 27.56
C LEU A 89 4.70 -20.28 28.16
N PRO A 90 4.98 -21.45 27.56
CA PRO A 90 4.57 -22.72 28.12
C PRO A 90 5.32 -23.01 29.43
N SER A 91 4.63 -23.67 30.36
CA SER A 91 5.15 -24.02 31.68
C SER A 91 5.69 -25.44 31.68
N PHE A 92 6.97 -25.63 31.31
CA PHE A 92 7.60 -26.95 31.41
C PHE A 92 8.05 -27.24 32.85
N PRO A 93 7.90 -28.48 33.36
CA PRO A 93 8.48 -28.86 34.64
C PRO A 93 10.01 -28.80 34.54
N GLN A 94 10.63 -27.83 35.22
CA GLN A 94 12.08 -27.67 35.24
C GLN A 94 12.75 -28.84 36.00
N ASN A 95 13.58 -29.62 35.31
CA ASN A 95 14.61 -30.40 35.99
C ASN A 95 15.76 -29.47 36.38
N GLY A 96 15.71 -29.02 37.64
CA GLY A 96 16.82 -28.54 38.48
C GLY A 96 17.96 -27.75 37.83
N GLY A 97 17.91 -26.43 37.97
CA GLY A 97 19.08 -25.57 37.73
C GLY A 97 18.74 -24.10 37.84
N THR A 98 18.88 -23.54 39.03
CA THR A 98 18.81 -22.10 39.32
C THR A 98 19.86 -21.34 38.50
N ILE A 99 19.52 -20.20 37.89
CA ILE A 99 20.16 -18.88 38.10
C ILE A 99 19.72 -17.82 37.06
N GLU A 100 19.25 -16.71 37.63
CA GLU A 100 19.33 -15.28 37.28
C GLU A 100 18.84 -14.73 35.93
N VAL A 101 17.70 -14.05 36.03
CA VAL A 101 17.22 -13.03 35.10
C VAL A 101 18.14 -11.80 35.20
N SER A 102 18.92 -11.55 34.15
CA SER A 102 19.56 -10.24 33.94
C SER A 102 18.79 -9.49 32.85
N ASP A 103 17.93 -8.55 33.30
CA ASP A 103 17.33 -7.55 32.44
C ASP A 103 18.43 -6.67 31.86
N THR A 104 18.82 -6.97 30.62
CA THR A 104 19.72 -6.12 29.84
C THR A 104 18.97 -5.66 28.60
N VAL A 105 18.24 -4.54 28.74
CA VAL A 105 17.66 -3.83 27.60
C VAL A 105 18.81 -3.15 26.84
N MET A 106 19.39 -3.87 25.89
CA MET A 106 20.30 -3.32 24.89
C MET A 106 19.47 -2.78 23.71
N LEU A 107 19.23 -1.46 23.73
CA LEU A 107 18.82 -0.66 22.58
C LEU A 107 20.09 -0.20 21.87
N SER A 108 20.38 -0.72 20.68
CA SER A 108 21.33 -0.21 19.66
C SER A 108 21.83 -1.39 18.82
N ASP A 109 22.11 -1.31 17.54
CA ASP A 109 21.77 -0.40 16.45
C ASP A 109 22.28 -1.15 15.22
N ARG A 110 21.46 -1.19 14.17
CA ARG A 110 21.82 -1.45 12.75
C ARG A 110 22.65 -2.67 12.32
N ALA A 111 22.22 -3.10 11.13
CA ALA A 111 22.92 -3.88 10.11
C ALA A 111 22.82 -5.39 10.31
N GLY A 112 22.38 -6.16 9.33
CA GLY A 112 21.97 -5.86 7.96
C GLY A 112 21.33 -7.14 7.45
N ALA A 113 20.28 -6.97 6.67
CA ALA A 113 19.55 -8.08 6.09
C ALA A 113 20.49 -8.97 5.27
N GLU A 114 20.37 -10.29 5.43
CA GLU A 114 20.49 -11.15 4.28
C GLU A 114 19.23 -12.00 4.15
N ILE A 115 18.51 -11.68 3.09
CA ILE A 115 17.16 -12.08 2.77
C ILE A 115 17.27 -13.45 2.11
N VAL A 116 16.67 -14.49 2.67
CA VAL A 116 16.44 -15.73 1.92
C VAL A 116 15.21 -15.52 1.05
N LEU A 117 15.52 -14.95 -0.10
CA LEU A 117 14.63 -14.74 -1.23
C LEU A 117 14.04 -16.07 -1.65
N ALA A 118 12.72 -16.07 -1.93
CA ALA A 118 12.18 -17.09 -2.79
C ALA A 118 13.01 -17.11 -4.08
N PRO A 119 13.42 -18.28 -4.59
CA PRO A 119 14.07 -18.32 -5.88
C PRO A 119 13.15 -17.62 -6.88
N PRO A 120 13.68 -16.69 -7.70
CA PRO A 120 12.88 -16.10 -8.76
C PRO A 120 12.25 -17.22 -9.58
N PRO A 121 11.01 -17.05 -10.07
CA PRO A 121 10.38 -18.07 -10.90
C PRO A 121 11.35 -18.47 -12.03
N GLU A 122 11.47 -19.78 -12.30
CA GLU A 122 12.43 -20.32 -13.28
C GLU A 122 12.34 -19.64 -14.65
N GLN A 123 11.14 -19.15 -14.99
CA GLN A 123 10.92 -18.08 -15.95
C GLN A 123 10.12 -16.97 -15.28
N MET A 124 10.67 -15.76 -15.28
CA MET A 124 9.86 -14.56 -15.05
C MET A 124 8.72 -14.56 -16.07
N PRO A 125 7.45 -14.40 -15.66
CA PRO A 125 6.38 -14.22 -16.63
C PRO A 125 6.80 -13.04 -17.50
N GLN A 126 7.00 -13.30 -18.79
CA GLN A 126 7.31 -12.24 -19.73
C GLN A 126 6.08 -11.36 -19.83
N VAL A 127 6.06 -10.32 -19.01
CA VAL A 127 5.16 -9.19 -19.19
C VAL A 127 5.48 -8.66 -20.57
N ALA A 128 4.48 -8.60 -21.47
CA ALA A 128 4.73 -8.03 -22.78
C ALA A 128 5.36 -6.65 -22.61
N LEU A 129 6.37 -6.30 -23.42
CA LEU A 129 7.15 -5.06 -23.30
C LEU A 129 6.29 -3.80 -23.07
N ARG A 130 5.06 -3.79 -23.61
CA ARG A 130 4.08 -2.71 -23.40
C ARG A 130 3.63 -2.57 -21.95
N ALA A 131 3.37 -3.67 -21.26
CA ALA A 131 2.97 -3.67 -19.85
C ALA A 131 4.14 -3.42 -18.89
N GLU A 132 5.37 -3.79 -19.25
CA GLU A 132 6.57 -3.41 -18.46
C GLU A 132 6.68 -1.88 -18.34
N ARG A 133 6.46 -1.15 -19.44
CA ARG A 133 6.47 0.31 -19.43
C ARG A 133 5.42 0.88 -18.48
N TRP A 134 4.17 0.39 -18.50
CA TRP A 134 3.13 0.92 -17.61
C TRP A 134 3.43 0.62 -16.15
N ILE A 135 3.88 -0.59 -15.84
CA ILE A 135 4.28 -0.98 -14.47
C ILE A 135 5.44 -0.12 -13.98
N ARG A 136 6.45 0.11 -14.84
CA ARG A 136 7.57 1.01 -14.50
C ARG A 136 7.09 2.43 -14.23
N THR A 137 6.30 3.02 -15.14
CA THR A 137 5.75 4.38 -14.95
C THR A 137 4.93 4.48 -13.67
N PHE A 138 4.15 3.45 -13.35
CA PHE A 138 3.37 3.37 -12.12
C PHE A 138 4.26 3.31 -10.87
N ALA A 139 5.30 2.47 -10.89
CA ALA A 139 6.26 2.36 -9.80
C ALA A 139 7.04 3.66 -9.59
N GLU A 140 7.50 4.29 -10.67
CA GLU A 140 8.18 5.59 -10.64
C GLU A 140 7.31 6.70 -10.03
N ALA A 141 5.98 6.60 -10.10
CA ALA A 141 5.11 7.56 -9.42
C ALA A 141 5.31 7.52 -7.89
N GLY A 142 5.52 6.32 -7.32
CA GLY A 142 5.78 6.12 -5.91
C GLY A 142 7.07 6.77 -5.41
N ASP A 143 8.03 7.05 -6.29
CA ASP A 143 9.29 7.72 -5.96
C ASP A 143 9.14 9.22 -5.64
N PHE A 144 7.93 9.78 -5.84
CA PHE A 144 7.62 11.19 -5.65
C PHE A 144 6.61 11.46 -4.53
N PRO A 145 6.81 10.95 -3.29
CA PRO A 145 5.79 11.02 -2.22
C PRO A 145 5.39 12.46 -1.87
N ASP A 146 6.33 13.40 -1.97
CA ASP A 146 6.09 14.82 -1.69
C ASP A 146 5.61 15.61 -2.91
N TYR A 147 5.58 15.05 -4.11
CA TYR A 147 5.23 15.79 -5.33
C TYR A 147 3.95 15.22 -5.95
N PRO A 148 2.76 15.58 -5.43
CA PRO A 148 1.49 15.05 -5.91
C PRO A 148 1.25 15.35 -7.40
N GLU A 149 1.78 16.45 -7.91
CA GLU A 149 1.73 16.79 -9.33
C GLU A 149 2.57 15.85 -10.20
N GLU A 150 3.68 15.32 -9.69
CA GLU A 150 4.54 14.37 -10.41
C GLU A 150 3.98 12.95 -10.35
N GLN A 151 3.35 12.57 -9.23
CA GLN A 151 2.55 11.35 -9.11
C GLN A 151 1.39 11.37 -10.12
N LEU A 152 0.59 12.44 -10.09
CA LEU A 152 -0.55 12.61 -11.00
C LEU A 152 -0.14 12.55 -12.46
N ARG A 153 0.96 13.23 -12.84
CA ARG A 153 1.47 13.20 -14.22
C ARG A 153 1.79 11.80 -14.68
N ARG A 154 2.45 10.99 -13.84
CA ARG A 154 2.82 9.61 -14.18
C ARG A 154 1.62 8.68 -14.26
N HIS A 155 0.70 8.76 -13.30
CA HIS A 155 -0.58 8.03 -13.38
C HIS A 155 -1.34 8.41 -14.65
N TYR A 156 -1.37 9.70 -15.00
CA TYR A 156 -2.09 10.16 -16.17
C TYR A 156 -1.48 9.71 -17.50
N LEU A 157 -0.16 9.46 -17.58
CA LEU A 157 0.43 8.88 -18.81
C LEU A 157 -0.15 7.49 -19.10
N ILE A 158 -0.42 6.71 -18.06
CA ILE A 158 -1.05 5.39 -18.18
C ILE A 158 -2.53 5.55 -18.56
N ILE A 159 -3.23 6.47 -17.89
CA ILE A 159 -4.64 6.75 -18.16
C ILE A 159 -4.82 7.23 -19.60
N GLU A 160 -4.08 8.23 -20.04
CA GLU A 160 -4.15 8.80 -21.40
C GLU A 160 -3.99 7.73 -22.49
N GLU A 161 -3.11 6.75 -22.26
CA GLU A 161 -2.89 5.68 -23.22
C GLU A 161 -3.99 4.60 -23.21
N LEU A 162 -4.42 4.18 -22.02
CA LEU A 162 -5.31 3.01 -21.86
C LEU A 162 -6.80 3.38 -21.83
N TRP A 163 -7.14 4.62 -21.51
CA TRP A 163 -8.51 5.03 -21.21
C TRP A 163 -9.47 4.79 -22.36
N GLU A 164 -9.11 5.18 -23.58
CA GLU A 164 -10.03 5.04 -24.73
C GLU A 164 -10.40 3.58 -25.03
N THR A 165 -9.51 2.63 -24.68
CA THR A 165 -9.76 1.19 -24.85
C THR A 165 -10.67 0.65 -23.75
N TYR A 166 -10.49 1.09 -22.50
CA TYR A 166 -11.11 0.48 -21.33
C TYR A 166 -12.20 1.32 -20.66
N LYS A 167 -12.45 2.56 -21.09
CA LYS A 167 -13.41 3.48 -20.44
C LYS A 167 -14.82 2.90 -20.27
N SER A 168 -15.24 2.00 -21.16
CA SER A 168 -16.55 1.33 -21.09
C SER A 168 -16.69 0.36 -19.91
N THR A 169 -15.57 -0.06 -19.32
CA THR A 169 -15.55 -0.89 -18.10
C THR A 169 -15.79 -0.07 -16.83
N PHE A 170 -15.63 1.25 -16.89
CA PHE A 170 -15.87 2.16 -15.78
C PHE A 170 -17.32 2.64 -15.79
N ASP A 171 -17.91 2.74 -14.59
CA ASP A 171 -19.22 3.33 -14.41
C ASP A 171 -19.20 4.85 -14.59
N ALA A 172 -20.37 5.49 -14.52
CA ALA A 172 -20.49 6.93 -14.72
C ALA A 172 -19.67 7.75 -13.70
N ASP A 173 -19.55 7.26 -12.47
CA ASP A 173 -18.73 7.91 -11.42
C ASP A 173 -17.24 7.81 -11.73
N GLY A 174 -16.76 6.62 -12.12
CA GLY A 174 -15.39 6.40 -12.55
C GLY A 174 -15.01 7.23 -13.78
N GLN A 175 -15.92 7.36 -14.74
CA GLN A 175 -15.72 8.22 -15.91
C GLN A 175 -15.63 9.70 -15.52
N ALA A 176 -16.53 10.19 -14.66
CA ALA A 176 -16.49 11.57 -14.18
C ALA A 176 -15.19 11.87 -13.40
N LYS A 177 -14.72 10.94 -12.56
CA LYS A 177 -13.43 11.06 -11.87
C LYS A 177 -12.26 11.15 -12.83
N CYS A 178 -12.27 10.34 -13.90
CA CYS A 178 -11.23 10.39 -14.92
C CYS A 178 -11.21 11.73 -15.67
N GLU A 179 -12.38 12.30 -15.97
CA GLU A 179 -12.47 13.66 -16.53
C GLU A 179 -11.88 14.71 -15.58
N ASP A 180 -12.23 14.66 -14.29
CA ASP A 180 -11.65 15.53 -13.27
C ASP A 180 -10.13 15.38 -13.21
N ILE A 181 -9.59 14.15 -13.19
CA ILE A 181 -8.15 13.86 -13.21
C ILE A 181 -7.48 14.52 -14.42
N GLY A 182 -8.08 14.42 -15.62
CA GLY A 182 -7.56 15.06 -16.84
C GLY A 182 -7.52 16.58 -16.73
N LEU A 183 -8.55 17.21 -16.18
CA LEU A 183 -8.58 18.65 -15.95
C LEU A 183 -7.50 19.10 -14.95
N ILE A 184 -7.28 18.33 -13.87
CA ILE A 184 -6.21 18.62 -12.90
C ILE A 184 -4.82 18.42 -13.55
N ARG A 185 -4.65 17.38 -14.37
CA ARG A 185 -3.39 17.17 -15.11
C ARG A 185 -3.09 18.36 -16.03
N HIS A 186 -4.09 18.88 -16.74
CA HIS A 186 -3.93 20.07 -17.57
C HIS A 186 -3.63 21.31 -16.74
N PHE A 187 -4.21 21.44 -15.55
CA PHE A 187 -3.90 22.53 -14.62
C PHE A 187 -2.42 22.52 -14.20
N VAL A 188 -1.84 21.36 -13.89
CA VAL A 188 -0.41 21.24 -13.55
C VAL A 188 0.51 21.28 -14.78
N SER A 189 -0.04 21.31 -16.00
CA SER A 189 0.70 21.45 -17.27
C SER A 189 0.77 22.91 -17.69
N HIS A 190 1.99 23.42 -17.93
CA HIS A 190 2.17 24.81 -18.38
C HIS A 190 1.51 25.13 -19.73
N VAL A 191 1.34 24.11 -20.58
CA VAL A 191 0.85 24.30 -21.96
C VAL A 191 -0.68 24.37 -22.00
N GLU A 192 -1.36 23.60 -21.15
CA GLU A 192 -2.80 23.36 -21.26
C GLU A 192 -3.61 23.98 -20.12
N CYS A 193 -2.95 24.57 -19.12
CA CYS A 193 -3.63 25.14 -17.94
C CYS A 193 -4.64 26.23 -18.28
N ASN A 194 -4.50 26.90 -19.43
CA ASN A 194 -5.38 27.99 -19.87
C ASN A 194 -6.53 27.54 -20.79
N HIS A 195 -6.72 26.23 -20.97
CA HIS A 195 -7.87 25.71 -21.70
C HIS A 195 -9.17 26.08 -20.96
N GLU A 196 -10.22 26.48 -21.68
CA GLU A 196 -11.44 27.05 -21.10
C GLU A 196 -12.08 26.15 -20.03
N LYS A 197 -12.21 24.84 -20.32
CA LYS A 197 -12.71 23.86 -19.35
C LYS A 197 -11.88 23.79 -18.07
N VAL A 198 -10.55 23.88 -18.18
CA VAL A 198 -9.63 23.85 -17.04
C VAL A 198 -9.78 25.12 -16.22
N VAL A 199 -9.80 26.29 -16.88
CA VAL A 199 -10.00 27.58 -16.20
C VAL A 199 -11.33 27.59 -15.45
N GLN A 200 -12.44 27.16 -16.06
CA GLN A 200 -13.74 27.08 -15.40
C GLN A 200 -13.72 26.13 -14.20
N PHE A 201 -13.18 24.93 -14.39
CA PHE A 201 -13.08 23.91 -13.36
C PHE A 201 -12.26 24.37 -12.15
N ILE A 202 -11.08 24.94 -12.41
CA ILE A 202 -10.14 25.40 -11.39
C ILE A 202 -10.64 26.66 -10.71
N SER A 203 -11.21 27.62 -11.45
CA SER A 203 -11.75 28.85 -10.84
C SER A 203 -12.88 28.57 -9.85
N ALA A 204 -13.68 27.52 -10.10
CA ALA A 204 -14.77 27.13 -9.21
C ALA A 204 -14.28 26.43 -7.93
N ARG A 205 -13.16 25.70 -7.97
CA ARG A 205 -12.71 24.83 -6.87
C ARG A 205 -11.44 25.31 -6.16
N LEU A 206 -10.62 26.11 -6.82
CA LEU A 206 -9.36 26.67 -6.32
C LEU A 206 -9.20 28.13 -6.80
N PRO A 207 -9.96 29.09 -6.22
CA PRO A 207 -9.90 30.49 -6.64
C PRO A 207 -8.52 31.14 -6.50
N SER A 208 -7.69 30.66 -5.56
CA SER A 208 -6.31 31.14 -5.36
C SER A 208 -5.38 30.89 -6.55
N ALA A 209 -5.74 29.96 -7.44
CA ALA A 209 -5.00 29.69 -8.66
C ALA A 209 -5.35 30.63 -9.83
N VAL A 210 -6.38 31.46 -9.69
CA VAL A 210 -6.83 32.38 -10.75
C VAL A 210 -5.92 33.60 -10.79
N VAL A 211 -5.35 33.87 -11.96
CA VAL A 211 -4.53 35.04 -12.22
C VAL A 211 -5.32 36.01 -13.10
N ALA A 212 -5.35 37.29 -12.72
CA ALA A 212 -6.00 38.32 -13.51
C ALA A 212 -5.25 38.54 -14.83
N GLY A 213 -5.77 37.96 -15.91
CA GLY A 213 -5.28 38.20 -17.26
C GLY A 213 -5.82 39.51 -17.85
N LYS A 214 -5.13 40.07 -18.84
CA LYS A 214 -5.50 41.34 -19.50
C LYS A 214 -6.83 41.28 -20.26
N SER A 215 -7.29 40.09 -20.66
CA SER A 215 -8.48 39.91 -21.50
C SER A 215 -9.38 38.73 -21.10
N ARG A 216 -8.83 37.71 -20.42
CA ARG A 216 -9.56 36.56 -19.86
C ARG A 216 -8.90 36.07 -18.58
N PRO A 217 -9.65 35.49 -17.62
CA PRO A 217 -9.05 34.83 -16.46
C PRO A 217 -8.18 33.67 -16.92
N THR A 218 -6.98 33.57 -16.34
CA THR A 218 -6.06 32.45 -16.54
C THR A 218 -5.87 31.74 -15.20
N VAL A 219 -5.39 30.50 -15.22
CA VAL A 219 -5.05 29.78 -14.00
C VAL A 219 -3.59 29.37 -14.04
N ARG A 220 -2.94 29.37 -12.87
CA ARG A 220 -1.54 28.98 -12.73
C ARG A 220 -1.38 28.02 -11.57
N PHE A 221 -0.79 26.86 -11.82
CA PHE A 221 -0.31 26.00 -10.76
C PHE A 221 0.97 26.57 -10.15
N ASP A 222 1.04 26.59 -8.82
CA ASP A 222 2.19 27.07 -8.07
C ASP A 222 2.70 25.93 -7.19
N ARG A 223 3.87 25.40 -7.54
CA ARG A 223 4.51 24.28 -6.83
C ARG A 223 4.88 24.61 -5.39
N LEU A 224 5.06 25.89 -5.07
CA LEU A 224 5.39 26.31 -3.71
C LEU A 224 4.14 26.54 -2.86
N SER A 225 2.96 26.63 -3.48
CA SER A 225 1.70 26.77 -2.78
C SER A 225 1.25 25.43 -2.19
N VAL A 226 1.22 25.37 -0.86
CA VAL A 226 0.67 24.22 -0.11
C VAL A 226 -0.79 23.97 -0.48
N GLU A 227 -1.57 25.02 -0.70
CA GLU A 227 -2.98 24.90 -1.09
C GLU A 227 -3.13 24.23 -2.45
N HIS A 228 -2.32 24.62 -3.44
CA HIS A 228 -2.38 24.03 -4.78
C HIS A 228 -1.93 22.57 -4.75
N ARG A 229 -0.85 22.26 -4.02
CA ARG A 229 -0.38 20.88 -3.84
C ARG A 229 -1.40 20.00 -3.12
N ASN A 230 -2.05 20.52 -2.08
CA ASN A 230 -3.12 19.81 -1.38
C ASN A 230 -4.34 19.58 -2.29
N PHE A 231 -4.68 20.58 -3.11
CA PHE A 231 -5.77 20.45 -4.08
C PHE A 231 -5.48 19.34 -5.09
N VAL A 232 -4.29 19.33 -5.70
CA VAL A 232 -3.86 18.25 -6.61
C VAL A 232 -3.80 16.89 -5.88
N GLY A 233 -3.25 16.88 -4.66
CA GLY A 233 -3.10 15.69 -3.83
C GLY A 233 -4.41 14.96 -3.53
N ARG A 234 -5.55 15.66 -3.49
CA ARG A 234 -6.88 15.03 -3.33
C ARG A 234 -7.25 14.10 -4.47
N HIS A 235 -6.70 14.32 -5.66
CA HIS A 235 -6.99 13.53 -6.86
C HIS A 235 -5.96 12.42 -7.12
N VAL A 236 -4.83 12.42 -6.38
CA VAL A 236 -3.79 11.40 -6.52
C VAL A 236 -4.31 9.99 -6.24
N PRO A 237 -5.05 9.71 -5.13
CA PRO A 237 -5.53 8.36 -4.85
C PRO A 237 -6.49 7.81 -5.90
N ASP A 238 -7.31 8.67 -6.50
CA ASP A 238 -8.22 8.24 -7.57
C ASP A 238 -7.44 8.01 -8.87
N SER A 239 -6.46 8.86 -9.20
CA SER A 239 -5.58 8.62 -10.36
C SER A 239 -4.75 7.34 -10.24
N GLU A 240 -4.25 7.03 -9.05
CA GLU A 240 -3.52 5.79 -8.76
C GLU A 240 -4.44 4.58 -8.97
N ARG A 241 -5.65 4.63 -8.41
CA ARG A 241 -6.63 3.55 -8.53
C ARG A 241 -7.01 3.30 -9.98
N THR A 242 -7.36 4.36 -10.72
CA THR A 242 -7.72 4.26 -12.14
C THR A 242 -6.55 3.73 -12.97
N ALA A 243 -5.32 4.23 -12.76
CA ALA A 243 -4.14 3.74 -13.49
C ALA A 243 -3.85 2.26 -13.20
N ARG A 244 -3.99 1.82 -11.95
CA ARG A 244 -3.82 0.41 -11.55
C ARG A 244 -4.87 -0.48 -12.23
N GLU A 245 -6.14 -0.11 -12.16
CA GLU A 245 -7.23 -0.86 -12.78
C GLU A 245 -7.04 -0.98 -14.30
N LEU A 246 -6.63 0.10 -14.97
CA LEU A 246 -6.32 0.09 -16.40
C LEU A 246 -5.15 -0.84 -16.74
N ILE A 247 -4.08 -0.84 -15.94
CA ILE A 247 -2.95 -1.76 -16.12
C ILE A 247 -3.42 -3.21 -15.97
N GLU A 248 -4.21 -3.51 -14.95
CA GLU A 248 -4.72 -4.87 -14.72
C GLU A 248 -5.61 -5.37 -15.86
N LEU A 249 -6.47 -4.50 -16.40
CA LEU A 249 -7.28 -4.82 -17.59
C LEU A 249 -6.39 -5.04 -18.82
N ALA A 250 -5.43 -4.16 -19.05
CA ALA A 250 -4.52 -4.26 -20.19
C ALA A 250 -3.66 -5.54 -20.12
N ILE A 251 -3.21 -5.94 -18.93
CA ILE A 251 -2.45 -7.19 -18.74
C ILE A 251 -3.30 -8.42 -19.04
N LYS A 252 -4.59 -8.42 -18.67
CA LYS A 252 -5.51 -9.54 -18.94
C LYS A 252 -5.77 -9.73 -20.45
N ASP A 253 -5.78 -8.64 -21.20
CA ASP A 253 -6.01 -8.66 -22.64
C ASP A 253 -4.75 -8.94 -23.46
N LEU A 254 -3.57 -8.87 -22.84
CA LEU A 254 -2.32 -9.20 -23.54
C LEU A 254 -2.30 -10.70 -23.85
N PRO A 255 -1.98 -11.10 -25.09
CA PRO A 255 -1.86 -12.52 -25.43
C PRO A 255 -0.78 -13.14 -24.56
N THR A 256 -1.11 -14.22 -23.86
CA THR A 256 -0.11 -15.04 -23.16
C THR A 256 0.88 -15.53 -24.19
N ILE A 257 2.12 -15.04 -24.12
CA ILE A 257 3.20 -15.56 -24.94
C ILE A 257 3.40 -17.00 -24.47
N PRO A 258 3.21 -18.02 -25.33
CA PRO A 258 3.47 -19.39 -24.93
C PRO A 258 4.96 -19.51 -24.55
N CYS A 259 5.22 -19.96 -23.33
CA CYS A 259 6.57 -20.33 -22.89
C CYS A 259 7.08 -21.44 -23.82
N GLY A 260 8.00 -21.09 -24.73
CA GLY A 260 8.77 -22.03 -25.53
C GLY A 260 10.04 -22.46 -24.81
#